data_AF-A0A0W0TLF8-F1
#
_entry.id   AF-A0A0W0TLF8-F1
#
_cell.length_a   1.000
_cell.length_b   1.000
_cell.length_c   1.000
_cell.angle_alpha   90.00
_cell.angle_beta   90.00
_cell.angle_gamma   90.00
#
_symmetry.space_group_name_H-M   'P 1'
#
loop_
_entity.id
_entity.type
_entity.pdbx_description
1 polymer ?
#
loop_
_entity_poly.entity_id
_entity_poly.type
_entity_poly.pdbx_seq_one_letter_code
_entity_poly.pdbx_strand_id
1 'polypeptide(L)'
;MKSFMKLFKKNDGIKRIDGNGDLSKFPQEIFEEILGHLDSKSARNLRVSSKENLEKVDSAISNINVAKKVGLINLSKRDLIAVGENVAYRLFGISDFYGKNRQPNEKEIQKSFKKEVILFFNENDADEYIKRKTVRNEFNADEIDSKPHKVNVTSTDKNNMFRIKKITGKEKDIALIAYGNEIDNKITFNK
;
A
#
# COMPACT_ATOMS: atom_id res chain seq x y z
N MET A 1 36.17 -28.66 -10.73
CA MET A 1 35.17 -27.57 -10.61
C MET A 1 35.40 -26.83 -9.30
N LYS A 2 35.93 -25.59 -9.36
CA LYS A 2 36.17 -24.76 -8.16
C LYS A 2 34.84 -24.14 -7.72
N SER A 3 34.49 -24.39 -6.46
CA SER A 3 33.22 -24.04 -5.84
C SER A 3 33.01 -22.52 -5.77
N PHE A 4 31.95 -22.04 -6.44
CA PHE A 4 31.44 -20.65 -6.37
C PHE A 4 30.99 -20.25 -4.95
N MET A 5 30.86 -21.20 -4.00
CA MET A 5 30.49 -20.91 -2.60
C MET A 5 31.59 -20.24 -1.77
N LYS A 6 32.82 -20.09 -2.28
CA LYS A 6 33.89 -19.37 -1.56
C LYS A 6 33.83 -17.84 -1.70
N LEU A 7 32.99 -17.29 -2.58
CA LEU A 7 32.82 -15.84 -2.75
C LEU A 7 31.96 -15.18 -1.66
N PHE A 8 31.27 -15.95 -0.81
CA PHE A 8 30.44 -15.42 0.28
C PHE A 8 31.01 -15.65 1.68
N LYS A 9 32.28 -16.05 1.79
CA LYS A 9 32.98 -16.19 3.08
C LYS A 9 34.04 -15.12 3.27
N LYS A 10 33.55 -13.91 3.50
CA LYS A 10 34.08 -12.94 4.46
C LYS A 10 33.12 -11.76 4.44
N ASN A 11 32.26 -11.70 5.45
CA ASN A 11 31.78 -10.40 5.92
C ASN A 11 33.03 -9.68 6.42
N ASP A 12 33.73 -9.00 5.51
CA ASP A 12 34.52 -7.85 5.89
C ASP A 12 33.49 -6.88 6.45
N GLY A 13 33.36 -6.91 7.78
CA GLY A 13 32.50 -6.00 8.50
C GLY A 13 32.85 -4.61 8.04
N ILE A 14 31.96 -4.01 7.25
CA ILE A 14 32.02 -2.59 6.93
C ILE A 14 32.18 -1.93 8.29
N LYS A 15 33.36 -1.39 8.56
CA LYS A 15 33.62 -0.67 9.81
C LYS A 15 32.49 0.34 9.93
N ARG A 16 31.71 0.25 11.00
CA ARG A 16 30.81 1.35 11.36
C ARG A 16 31.70 2.58 11.42
N ILE A 17 31.47 3.51 10.50
CA ILE A 17 32.09 4.81 10.57
C ILE A 17 31.34 5.52 11.70
N ASP A 18 31.95 5.54 12.88
CA ASP A 18 31.48 6.37 13.97
C ASP A 18 31.66 7.82 13.56
N GLY A 19 30.55 8.56 13.50
CA GLY A 19 30.51 9.91 12.95
C GLY A 19 29.87 10.04 11.57
N ASN A 20 28.96 9.13 11.18
CA ASN A 20 28.04 9.42 10.08
C ASN A 20 27.34 10.75 10.38
N GLY A 21 27.66 11.77 9.59
CA GLY A 21 27.06 13.09 9.70
C GLY A 21 25.54 13.00 9.72
N ASP A 22 24.92 13.93 10.43
CA ASP A 22 23.48 13.99 10.57
C ASP A 22 22.84 14.24 9.20
N LEU A 23 22.14 13.23 8.65
CA LEU A 23 21.46 13.30 7.36
C LEU A 23 20.45 14.46 7.33
N SER A 24 19.97 14.87 8.50
CA SER A 24 19.07 16.02 8.64
C SER A 24 19.75 17.38 8.46
N LYS A 25 21.07 17.42 8.20
CA LYS A 25 21.80 18.67 7.87
C LYS A 25 22.00 18.91 6.38
N PHE A 26 21.80 17.92 5.52
CA PHE A 26 21.93 18.11 4.06
C PHE A 26 20.84 19.03 3.50
N PRO A 27 21.08 19.77 2.41
CA PRO A 27 20.01 20.41 1.65
C PRO A 27 18.92 19.40 1.24
N GLN A 28 17.68 19.88 1.10
CA GLN A 28 16.52 19.03 0.81
C GLN A 28 16.72 18.24 -0.50
N GLU A 29 17.30 18.85 -1.52
CA GLU A 29 17.53 18.23 -2.83
C GLU A 29 18.48 17.03 -2.73
N ILE A 30 19.59 17.19 -2.01
CA ILE A 30 20.58 16.12 -1.78
C ILE A 30 19.95 15.01 -0.93
N PHE A 31 19.16 15.38 0.07
CA PHE A 31 18.45 14.42 0.90
C PHE A 31 17.43 13.61 0.10
N GLU A 32 16.68 14.23 -0.80
CA GLU A 32 15.73 13.56 -1.69
C GLU A 32 16.41 12.56 -2.63
N GLU A 33 17.59 12.91 -3.15
CA GLU A 33 18.40 12.02 -3.98
C GLU A 33 18.86 10.79 -3.19
N ILE A 34 19.45 11.00 -2.00
CA ILE A 34 19.85 9.91 -1.09
C ILE A 34 18.66 9.03 -0.74
N LEU A 35 17.55 9.64 -0.32
CA LEU A 35 16.34 8.93 0.06
C LEU A 35 15.80 8.10 -1.10
N GLY A 36 15.85 8.62 -2.33
CA GLY A 36 15.43 7.92 -3.55
C GLY A 36 16.23 6.65 -3.88
N HIS A 37 17.39 6.45 -3.27
CA HIS A 37 18.18 5.22 -3.36
C HIS A 37 17.94 4.25 -2.21
N LEU A 38 17.21 4.65 -1.17
CA LEU A 38 16.86 3.79 -0.04
C LEU A 38 15.66 2.89 -0.36
N ASP A 39 15.68 1.69 0.19
CA ASP A 39 14.48 0.85 0.22
C ASP A 39 13.47 1.39 1.26
N SER A 40 12.21 0.98 1.10
CA SER A 40 11.13 1.41 2.01
C SER A 40 11.40 1.11 3.49
N LYS A 41 12.17 0.06 3.80
CA LYS A 41 12.54 -0.30 5.18
C LYS A 41 13.55 0.68 5.75
N SER A 42 14.59 1.02 5.00
CA SER A 42 15.64 1.96 5.40
C SER A 42 15.10 3.37 5.53
N ALA A 43 14.24 3.81 4.60
CA ALA A 43 13.55 5.09 4.69
C ALA A 43 12.67 5.20 5.95
N ARG A 44 11.96 4.12 6.30
CA ARG A 44 11.18 4.06 7.57
C ARG A 44 12.07 4.15 8.80
N ASN A 45 13.19 3.45 8.81
CA ASN A 45 14.13 3.49 9.93
C ASN A 45 14.74 4.88 10.10
N LEU A 46 15.07 5.55 8.98
CA LEU A 46 15.56 6.92 9.00
C LEU A 46 14.52 7.87 9.60
N ARG A 47 13.25 7.74 9.19
CA ARG A 47 12.14 8.56 9.70
C ARG A 47 11.99 8.52 11.22
N VAL A 48 12.21 7.37 11.86
CA VAL A 48 12.03 7.21 13.32
C VAL A 48 13.30 7.50 14.12
N SER A 49 14.40 7.88 13.47
CA SER A 49 15.69 8.06 14.12
C SER A 49 15.82 9.37 14.91
N SER A 50 15.17 10.44 14.46
CA SER A 50 15.09 11.73 15.14
C SER A 50 13.88 12.53 14.64
N LYS A 51 13.52 13.60 15.34
CA LYS A 51 12.43 14.50 14.92
C LYS A 51 12.77 15.21 13.61
N GLU A 52 14.00 15.63 13.45
CA GLU A 52 14.50 16.31 12.25
C GLU A 52 14.46 15.39 11.03
N ASN A 53 14.82 14.10 11.21
CA ASN A 53 14.72 13.10 10.15
C ASN A 53 13.26 12.75 9.85
N LEU A 54 12.35 12.76 10.83
CA LEU A 54 10.92 12.59 10.59
C LEU A 54 10.41 13.67 9.64
N GLU A 55 10.67 14.95 9.96
CA GLU A 55 10.19 16.09 9.17
C GLU A 55 10.78 16.08 7.75
N LYS A 56 12.06 15.75 7.61
CA LYS A 56 12.72 15.66 6.30
C LYS A 56 12.27 14.51 5.44
N VAL A 57 12.14 13.31 6.02
CA VAL A 57 11.59 12.17 5.29
C VAL A 57 10.17 12.50 4.84
N ASP A 58 9.33 13.03 5.74
CA ASP A 58 7.93 13.35 5.45
C ASP A 58 7.80 14.43 4.35
N SER A 59 8.66 15.45 4.37
CA SER A 59 8.76 16.44 3.29
C SER A 59 9.16 15.80 1.96
N ALA A 60 10.23 14.99 1.96
CA ALA A 60 10.76 14.36 0.76
C ALA A 60 9.76 13.38 0.12
N ILE A 61 9.09 12.53 0.92
CA ILE A 61 8.10 11.56 0.40
C ILE A 61 6.72 12.19 0.14
N SER A 62 6.55 13.50 0.37
CA SER A 62 5.41 14.25 -0.15
C SER A 62 5.58 14.58 -1.65
N ASN A 63 6.82 14.57 -2.16
CA ASN A 63 7.11 14.65 -3.59
C ASN A 63 6.83 13.29 -4.26
N ILE A 64 5.93 13.29 -5.23
CA ILE A 64 5.47 12.07 -5.91
C ILE A 64 6.60 11.29 -6.59
N ASN A 65 7.62 11.98 -7.11
CA ASN A 65 8.73 11.35 -7.81
C ASN A 65 9.64 10.59 -6.85
N VAL A 66 9.92 11.17 -5.69
CA VAL A 66 10.69 10.53 -4.61
C VAL A 66 9.86 9.39 -4.01
N ALA A 67 8.58 9.65 -3.73
CA ALA A 67 7.67 8.67 -3.18
C ALA A 67 7.59 7.39 -4.01
N LYS A 68 7.50 7.52 -5.35
CA LYS A 68 7.51 6.39 -6.29
C LYS A 68 8.80 5.57 -6.24
N LYS A 69 9.96 6.23 -6.11
CA LYS A 69 11.27 5.55 -6.00
C LYS A 69 11.37 4.73 -4.71
N VAL A 70 10.97 5.33 -3.59
CA VAL A 70 11.05 4.72 -2.25
C VAL A 70 9.94 3.70 -2.00
N GLY A 71 8.80 3.85 -2.68
CA GLY A 71 7.59 3.05 -2.46
C GLY A 71 6.78 3.49 -1.23
N LEU A 72 6.98 4.72 -0.77
CA LEU A 72 6.30 5.30 0.39
C LEU A 72 5.84 6.71 0.04
N ILE A 73 4.64 7.09 0.47
CA ILE A 73 4.12 8.44 0.30
C ILE A 73 3.62 8.96 1.64
N ASN A 74 3.90 10.21 1.95
CA ASN A 74 3.23 10.91 3.03
C ASN A 74 2.06 11.67 2.44
N LEU A 75 0.87 11.43 2.98
CA LEU A 75 -0.33 12.15 2.57
C LEU A 75 -0.84 12.97 3.74
N SER A 76 -1.04 14.25 3.48
CA SER A 76 -1.89 15.09 4.32
C SER A 76 -3.34 14.61 4.29
N LYS A 77 -4.15 15.17 5.19
CA LYS A 77 -5.60 14.95 5.23
C LYS A 77 -6.20 15.18 3.85
N ARG A 78 -6.73 14.11 3.26
CA ARG A 78 -7.31 14.09 1.92
C ARG A 78 -8.33 12.96 1.81
N ASP A 79 -9.34 13.20 0.99
CA ASP A 79 -10.33 12.19 0.64
C ASP A 79 -9.75 11.19 -0.37
N LEU A 80 -10.02 9.93 -0.10
CA LEU A 80 -9.55 8.77 -0.84
C LEU A 80 -10.70 7.78 -0.99
N ILE A 81 -10.52 6.82 -1.88
CA ILE A 81 -11.47 5.73 -2.08
C ILE A 81 -10.79 4.45 -1.61
N ALA A 82 -11.31 3.86 -0.54
CA ALA A 82 -10.84 2.58 -0.04
C ALA A 82 -11.57 1.45 -0.75
N VAL A 83 -10.82 0.47 -1.25
CA VAL A 83 -11.33 -0.78 -1.80
C VAL A 83 -10.89 -1.93 -0.89
N GLY A 84 -11.85 -2.65 -0.32
CA GLY A 84 -11.61 -3.79 0.57
C GLY A 84 -11.36 -5.10 -0.19
N GLU A 85 -11.34 -6.20 0.55
CA GLU A 85 -11.23 -7.55 -0.02
C GLU A 85 -12.51 -7.98 -0.79
N ASN A 86 -12.40 -9.07 -1.55
CA ASN A 86 -13.54 -9.64 -2.27
C ASN A 86 -14.60 -10.17 -1.29
N VAL A 87 -15.86 -9.84 -1.58
CA VAL A 87 -17.04 -10.37 -0.88
C VAL A 87 -17.77 -11.31 -1.83
N ALA A 88 -18.21 -12.47 -1.32
CA ALA A 88 -18.86 -13.50 -2.11
C ALA A 88 -20.32 -13.13 -2.45
N TYR A 89 -20.65 -13.21 -3.73
CA TYR A 89 -22.00 -13.06 -4.31
C TYR A 89 -22.66 -14.41 -4.62
N ARG A 90 -21.97 -15.51 -4.30
CA ARG A 90 -22.46 -16.88 -4.46
C ARG A 90 -22.21 -17.70 -3.20
N LEU A 91 -23.16 -18.54 -2.84
CA LEU A 91 -23.01 -19.55 -1.79
C LEU A 91 -22.82 -20.91 -2.43
N PHE A 92 -21.71 -21.57 -2.11
CA PHE A 92 -21.47 -22.95 -2.49
C PHE A 92 -21.92 -23.86 -1.34
N GLY A 93 -22.91 -24.70 -1.60
CA GLY A 93 -23.37 -25.74 -0.68
C GLY A 93 -22.74 -27.09 -1.02
N ILE A 94 -22.83 -28.06 -0.10
CA ILE A 94 -22.28 -29.41 -0.28
C ILE A 94 -22.90 -30.13 -1.51
N SER A 95 -24.12 -29.76 -1.92
CA SER A 95 -24.83 -30.33 -3.07
C SER A 95 -24.95 -29.40 -4.30
N ASP A 96 -24.65 -28.11 -4.15
CA ASP A 96 -24.89 -27.11 -5.20
C ASP A 96 -23.56 -26.81 -5.92
N PHE A 97 -23.19 -27.68 -6.88
CA PHE A 97 -22.00 -27.52 -7.72
C PHE A 97 -21.92 -26.15 -8.39
N TYR A 98 -23.08 -25.56 -8.71
CA TYR A 98 -23.18 -24.26 -9.35
C TYR A 98 -23.31 -23.11 -8.37
N GLY A 99 -23.53 -23.36 -7.07
CA GLY A 99 -23.79 -22.32 -6.07
C GLY A 99 -25.06 -21.48 -6.32
N LYS A 100 -25.53 -20.78 -5.29
CA LYS A 100 -26.71 -19.89 -5.38
C LYS A 100 -26.31 -18.44 -5.35
N ASN A 101 -26.85 -17.66 -6.29
CA ASN A 101 -26.72 -16.20 -6.30
C ASN A 101 -27.26 -15.61 -4.99
N ARG A 102 -26.50 -14.70 -4.40
CA ARG A 102 -26.89 -13.96 -3.21
C ARG A 102 -26.31 -12.55 -3.24
N GLN A 103 -26.98 -11.63 -2.56
CA GLN A 103 -26.42 -10.33 -2.24
C GLN A 103 -25.70 -10.42 -0.89
N PRO A 104 -24.46 -9.95 -0.77
CA PRO A 104 -23.79 -9.90 0.52
C PRO A 104 -24.47 -8.87 1.42
N ASN A 105 -24.48 -9.16 2.72
CA ASN A 105 -25.02 -8.21 3.70
C ASN A 105 -23.98 -7.15 4.08
N GLU A 106 -24.45 -6.09 4.75
CA GLU A 106 -23.60 -4.97 5.16
C GLU A 106 -22.44 -5.42 6.08
N LYS A 107 -22.66 -6.39 6.97
CA LYS A 107 -21.61 -6.90 7.88
C LYS A 107 -20.49 -7.59 7.11
N GLU A 108 -20.80 -8.29 6.02
CA GLU A 108 -19.80 -8.94 5.17
C GLU A 108 -18.99 -7.90 4.40
N ILE A 109 -19.65 -6.86 3.89
CA ILE A 109 -18.99 -5.73 3.25
C ILE A 109 -18.07 -5.00 4.24
N GLN A 110 -18.54 -4.68 5.44
CA GLN A 110 -17.71 -4.03 6.47
C GLN A 110 -16.50 -4.88 6.88
N LYS A 111 -16.64 -6.21 6.91
CA LYS A 111 -15.51 -7.11 7.21
C LYS A 111 -14.41 -7.06 6.15
N SER A 112 -14.74 -6.76 4.89
CA SER A 112 -13.75 -6.73 3.81
C SER A 112 -12.71 -5.61 3.96
N PHE A 113 -13.02 -4.58 4.75
CA PHE A 113 -12.13 -3.44 5.01
C PHE A 113 -11.23 -3.62 6.25
N LYS A 114 -11.24 -4.77 6.92
CA LYS A 114 -10.51 -4.95 8.20
C LYS A 114 -9.07 -5.39 8.07
N LYS A 115 -8.71 -6.06 6.97
CA LYS A 115 -7.41 -6.74 6.84
C LYS A 115 -6.44 -6.00 5.93
N GLU A 116 -6.86 -5.73 4.70
CA GLU A 116 -6.11 -4.95 3.71
C GLU A 116 -7.09 -4.04 2.99
N VAL A 117 -6.72 -2.78 2.81
CA VAL A 117 -7.46 -1.84 1.95
C VAL A 117 -6.51 -1.22 0.95
N ILE A 118 -7.00 -1.12 -0.29
CA ILE A 118 -6.32 -0.41 -1.35
C ILE A 118 -6.94 0.96 -1.50
N LEU A 119 -6.14 2.01 -1.38
CA LEU A 119 -6.63 3.38 -1.47
C LEU A 119 -6.30 3.96 -2.84
N PHE A 120 -7.26 4.66 -3.42
CA PHE A 120 -7.15 5.37 -4.69
C PHE A 120 -7.47 6.85 -4.50
N PHE A 121 -6.83 7.70 -5.32
CA PHE A 121 -7.11 9.13 -5.35
C PHE A 121 -8.36 9.48 -6.15
N ASN A 122 -8.76 8.62 -7.08
CA ASN A 122 -9.87 8.87 -8.00
C ASN A 122 -10.74 7.62 -8.16
N GLU A 123 -11.98 7.85 -8.56
CA GLU A 123 -13.01 6.81 -8.63
C GLU A 123 -12.82 5.86 -9.81
N ASN A 124 -12.30 6.37 -10.94
CA ASN A 124 -12.09 5.59 -12.14
C ASN A 124 -11.07 4.46 -11.93
N ASP A 125 -9.96 4.76 -11.26
CA ASP A 125 -8.92 3.76 -10.95
C ASP A 125 -9.42 2.73 -9.94
N ALA A 126 -10.23 3.16 -8.95
CA ALA A 126 -10.88 2.23 -8.02
C ALA A 126 -11.85 1.28 -8.77
N ASP A 127 -12.62 1.79 -9.73
CA ASP A 127 -13.54 0.98 -10.53
C ASP A 127 -12.82 0.05 -11.50
N GLU A 128 -11.72 0.49 -12.11
CA GLU A 128 -10.87 -0.37 -12.93
C GLU A 128 -10.26 -1.50 -12.09
N TYR A 129 -9.79 -1.18 -10.88
CA TYR A 129 -9.30 -2.18 -9.94
C TYR A 129 -10.38 -3.19 -9.54
N ILE A 130 -11.59 -2.74 -9.22
CA ILE A 130 -12.74 -3.60 -8.90
C ILE A 130 -13.06 -4.53 -10.07
N LYS A 131 -13.12 -4.02 -11.30
CA LYS A 131 -13.38 -4.83 -12.50
C LYS A 131 -12.34 -5.93 -12.67
N ARG A 132 -11.05 -5.61 -12.48
CA ARG A 132 -9.95 -6.59 -12.57
C ARG A 132 -9.97 -7.64 -11.45
N LYS A 133 -10.43 -7.27 -10.26
CA LYS A 133 -10.49 -8.15 -9.09
C LYS A 133 -11.82 -8.88 -8.92
N THR A 134 -12.82 -8.54 -9.73
CA THR A 134 -14.08 -9.27 -9.79
C THR A 134 -13.84 -10.66 -10.33
N VAL A 135 -14.18 -11.67 -9.54
CA VAL A 135 -14.15 -13.07 -9.96
C VAL A 135 -15.52 -13.41 -10.53
N ARG A 136 -15.52 -13.82 -11.79
CA ARG A 136 -16.71 -14.23 -12.54
C ARG A 136 -16.79 -15.74 -12.60
N ASN A 137 -18.01 -16.24 -12.74
CA ASN A 137 -18.25 -17.67 -12.81
C ASN A 137 -17.62 -18.25 -14.09
N GLU A 138 -16.98 -19.41 -13.96
CA GLU A 138 -16.30 -20.09 -15.08
C GLU A 138 -17.26 -20.56 -16.16
N PHE A 139 -18.50 -20.89 -15.80
CA PHE A 139 -19.53 -21.41 -16.71
C PHE A 139 -20.43 -20.31 -17.28
N ASN A 140 -20.55 -19.17 -16.58
CA ASN A 140 -21.31 -18.01 -17.05
C ASN A 140 -20.60 -16.71 -16.66
N ALA A 141 -19.91 -16.09 -17.61
CA ALA A 141 -19.14 -14.87 -17.39
C ALA A 141 -20.01 -13.68 -16.93
N ASP A 142 -21.33 -13.70 -17.16
CA ASP A 142 -22.23 -12.65 -16.69
C ASP A 142 -22.49 -12.72 -15.19
N GLU A 143 -22.25 -13.89 -14.58
CA GLU A 143 -22.44 -14.11 -13.14
C GLU A 143 -21.17 -13.81 -12.34
N ILE A 144 -21.35 -13.14 -11.19
CA ILE A 144 -20.27 -12.74 -10.30
C ILE A 144 -20.21 -13.69 -9.11
N ASP A 145 -19.07 -14.35 -8.92
CA ASP A 145 -18.83 -15.19 -7.75
C ASP A 145 -18.38 -14.35 -6.56
N SER A 146 -17.49 -13.39 -6.78
CA SER A 146 -17.07 -12.43 -5.75
C SER A 146 -16.55 -11.13 -6.35
N LYS A 147 -16.71 -10.02 -5.63
CA LYS A 147 -16.10 -8.74 -6.02
C LYS A 147 -15.70 -7.89 -4.81
N PRO A 148 -14.71 -7.00 -4.94
CA PRO A 148 -14.42 -6.01 -3.93
C PRO A 148 -15.52 -4.96 -3.81
N HIS A 149 -15.50 -4.22 -2.71
CA HIS A 149 -16.38 -3.08 -2.44
C HIS A 149 -15.55 -1.83 -2.18
N LYS A 150 -16.05 -0.68 -2.62
CA LYS A 150 -15.44 0.64 -2.38
C LYS A 150 -16.24 1.48 -1.40
N VAL A 151 -15.55 2.32 -0.65
CA VAL A 151 -16.12 3.33 0.25
C VAL A 151 -15.23 4.57 0.28
N ASN A 152 -15.84 5.74 0.47
CA ASN A 152 -15.10 6.98 0.64
C ASN A 152 -14.50 7.04 2.05
N VAL A 153 -13.24 7.41 2.12
CA VAL A 153 -12.51 7.55 3.38
C VAL A 153 -11.69 8.83 3.35
N THR A 154 -11.33 9.34 4.53
CA THR A 154 -10.43 10.49 4.65
C THR A 154 -9.20 10.08 5.46
N SER A 155 -8.00 10.47 5.01
CA SER A 155 -6.79 10.25 5.81
C SER A 155 -6.80 11.11 7.08
N THR A 156 -6.43 10.54 8.22
CA THR A 156 -6.62 11.16 9.55
C THR A 156 -5.63 12.29 9.87
N ASP A 157 -4.42 12.28 9.32
CA ASP A 157 -3.33 13.15 9.80
C ASP A 157 -2.28 13.53 8.73
N LYS A 158 -1.45 14.53 9.03
CA LYS A 158 -0.37 15.03 8.12
C LYS A 158 0.89 14.15 8.07
N ASN A 159 1.00 13.20 8.99
CA ASN A 159 2.18 12.33 9.12
C ASN A 159 1.85 10.87 8.76
N ASN A 160 0.75 10.66 8.02
CA ASN A 160 0.32 9.34 7.60
C ASN A 160 1.09 8.89 6.36
N MET A 161 2.04 7.99 6.61
CA MET A 161 2.80 7.34 5.56
C MET A 161 2.09 6.09 5.06
N PHE A 162 1.85 6.02 3.76
CA PHE A 162 1.26 4.86 3.08
C PHE A 162 2.31 4.14 2.22
N ARG A 163 2.12 2.83 2.05
CA ARG A 163 2.91 2.05 1.09
C ARG A 163 2.30 2.24 -0.29
N ILE A 164 3.14 2.46 -1.29
CA ILE A 164 2.72 2.44 -2.69
C ILE A 164 2.67 0.99 -3.16
N LYS A 165 1.49 0.54 -3.59
CA LYS A 165 1.34 -0.72 -4.33
C LYS A 165 1.93 -0.49 -5.71
N LYS A 166 2.97 -1.25 -6.08
CA LYS A 166 3.41 -1.32 -7.48
C LYS A 166 2.26 -1.92 -8.26
N ILE A 167 1.60 -1.12 -9.08
CA ILE A 167 0.49 -1.57 -9.89
C ILE A 167 1.02 -1.98 -11.25
N THR A 168 0.79 -3.25 -11.58
CA THR A 168 1.05 -3.81 -12.90
C THR A 168 -0.21 -3.63 -13.73
N GLY A 169 -0.29 -2.59 -14.55
CA GLY A 169 -1.51 -2.28 -15.31
C GLY A 169 -1.55 -0.89 -15.94
N LYS A 170 -2.75 -0.53 -16.44
CA LYS A 170 -3.06 0.77 -17.06
C LYS A 170 -3.44 1.86 -16.05
N GLU A 171 -3.57 1.52 -14.76
CA GLU A 171 -4.01 2.54 -13.80
C GLU A 171 -2.96 3.64 -13.68
N LYS A 172 -3.44 4.88 -13.86
CA LYS A 172 -2.59 6.05 -14.13
C LYS A 172 -2.02 6.63 -12.84
N ASP A 173 -2.77 6.50 -11.74
CA ASP A 173 -2.36 6.94 -10.43
C ASP A 173 -1.82 5.81 -9.55
N ILE A 174 -1.21 6.23 -8.45
CA ILE A 174 -0.66 5.37 -7.41
C ILE A 174 -1.80 4.78 -6.56
N ALA A 175 -1.78 3.46 -6.39
CA ALA A 175 -2.59 2.74 -5.43
C ALA A 175 -1.81 2.60 -4.13
N LEU A 176 -2.46 2.84 -3.02
CA LEU A 176 -1.85 2.80 -1.70
C LEU A 176 -2.35 1.59 -0.92
N ILE A 177 -1.60 1.16 0.08
CA ILE A 177 -1.97 0.03 0.93
C ILE A 177 -1.93 0.42 2.41
N ALA A 178 -3.01 0.06 3.12
CA ALA A 178 -3.07 0.02 4.58
C ALA A 178 -3.50 -1.38 5.05
N TYR A 179 -2.99 -1.81 6.21
CA TYR A 179 -3.17 -3.16 6.75
C TYR A 179 -3.62 -3.11 8.21
N GLY A 180 -4.59 -3.96 8.58
CA GLY A 180 -5.02 -4.18 9.97
C GLY A 180 -5.13 -2.89 10.77
N ASN A 181 -4.39 -2.79 11.87
CA ASN A 181 -4.39 -1.61 12.75
C ASN A 181 -3.97 -0.30 12.06
N GLU A 182 -3.26 -0.33 10.92
CA GLU A 182 -2.96 0.89 10.17
C GLU A 182 -4.24 1.53 9.59
N ILE A 183 -5.29 0.75 9.36
CA ILE A 183 -6.55 1.20 8.77
C ILE A 183 -7.25 2.15 9.76
N ASP A 184 -7.55 1.65 10.96
CA ASP A 184 -8.24 2.44 11.99
C ASP A 184 -7.45 3.69 12.43
N ASN A 185 -6.12 3.64 12.33
CA ASN A 185 -5.26 4.75 12.71
C ASN A 185 -5.08 5.81 11.60
N LYS A 186 -5.07 5.40 10.33
CA LYS A 186 -4.69 6.29 9.21
C LYS A 186 -5.87 6.78 8.38
N ILE A 187 -7.01 6.09 8.42
CA ILE A 187 -8.17 6.45 7.61
C ILE A 187 -9.46 6.46 8.45
N THR A 188 -10.35 7.38 8.14
CA THR A 188 -11.70 7.48 8.71
C THR A 188 -12.70 7.14 7.62
N PHE A 189 -13.64 6.25 7.93
CA PHE A 189 -14.74 5.90 7.04
C PHE A 189 -15.82 6.98 7.08
N ASN A 190 -16.15 7.53 5.91
CA ASN A 190 -17.21 8.52 5.79
C ASN A 190 -18.55 7.79 5.77
N LYS A 191 -19.49 8.22 6.63
CA LYS A 191 -20.86 7.68 6.69
C LYS A 191 -21.75 8.32 5.65
#